data_AF-A0A840H9J3-F1
#
_entry.id   AF-A0A840H9J3-F1
#
_cell.length_a   1.000
_cell.length_b   1.000
_cell.length_c   1.000
_cell.angle_alpha   90.00
_cell.angle_beta   90.00
_cell.angle_gamma   90.00
#
_symmetry.space_group_name_H-M   'P 1'
#
loop_
_entity.id
_entity.type
_entity.pdbx_description
1 polymer ?
#
loop_
_entity_poly.entity_id
_entity_poly.type
_entity_poly.pdbx_seq_one_letter_code
_entity_poly.pdbx_strand_id
1 'polypeptide(L)' 'MPRRQRAVDELGGIDILVNNAAHQATFKDIADISDDEWQSTFEVNIHAMFYLAKAAVAHMPLRI' A
#
# COMPACT_ATOMS: atom_id res chain seq x y z
N MET A 1 -13.75 -14.47 5.62
CA MET A 1 -13.17 -14.07 4.33
C MET A 1 -11.85 -13.35 4.58
N PRO A 2 -10.71 -13.81 4.04
CA PRO A 2 -9.47 -13.04 4.11
C PRO A 2 -9.68 -11.73 3.32
N ARG A 3 -9.58 -10.57 3.98
CA ARG A 3 -9.95 -9.25 3.40
C ARG A 3 -9.22 -8.87 2.10
N ARG A 4 -8.20 -9.63 1.69
CA ARG A 4 -7.28 -9.30 0.58
C ARG A 4 -7.82 -9.61 -0.82
N GLN A 5 -8.82 -10.49 -0.98
CA GLN A 5 -9.28 -10.94 -2.31
C GLN A 5 -10.61 -10.32 -2.78
N ARG A 6 -11.31 -9.60 -1.89
CA ARG A 6 -12.68 -9.14 -2.14
C ARG A 6 -12.88 -8.39 -3.46
N ALA A 7 -11.93 -7.50 -3.80
CA ALA A 7 -12.00 -6.73 -5.03
C ALA A 7 -11.95 -7.63 -6.28
N VAL A 8 -11.11 -8.66 -6.28
CA VAL A 8 -11.01 -9.61 -7.40
C VAL A 8 -12.27 -10.46 -7.49
N ASP A 9 -12.78 -10.93 -6.35
CA ASP A 9 -13.97 -11.78 -6.31
C ASP A 9 -15.23 -11.04 -6.79
N GLU A 10 -15.38 -9.76 -6.44
CA GLU A 10 -16.57 -8.96 -6.75
C GLU A 10 -16.49 -8.25 -8.11
N LEU A 11 -15.28 -7.92 -8.59
CA LEU A 11 -15.09 -7.14 -9.84
C LEU A 11 -14.53 -7.97 -11.00
N GLY A 12 -14.12 -9.22 -10.75
CA GLY A 12 -13.59 -10.13 -11.77
C GLY A 12 -12.13 -9.88 -12.17
N GLY A 13 -11.44 -8.96 -11.52
CA GLY A 13 -10.04 -8.60 -11.81
C GLY A 13 -9.65 -7.23 -11.26
N ILE A 14 -8.43 -6.78 -11.56
CA ILE A 14 -7.94 -5.44 -11.22
C ILE A 14 -7.37 -4.79 -12.49
N ASP A 15 -8.00 -3.74 -13.01
CA ASP A 15 -7.40 -2.98 -14.12
C ASP A 15 -6.39 -1.93 -13.64
N ILE A 16 -6.68 -1.28 -12.51
CA ILE A 16 -5.89 -0.19 -11.95
C ILE A 16 -5.81 -0.39 -10.43
N LEU A 17 -4.58 -0.36 -9.90
CA LEU A 17 -4.34 -0.26 -8.46
C LEU A 17 -3.96 1.19 -8.13
N VAL A 18 -4.75 1.83 -7.27
CA VAL A 18 -4.43 3.17 -6.74
C VAL A 18 -3.96 3.04 -5.31
N ASN A 19 -2.64 3.15 -5.12
CA ASN A 19 -2.09 3.19 -3.77
C ASN A 19 -2.16 4.63 -3.21
N ASN A 20 -3.29 4.96 -2.61
CA ASN A 20 -3.58 6.31 -2.09
C ASN A 20 -3.37 6.45 -0.57
N ALA A 21 -3.45 5.34 0.18
CA ALA A 21 -3.31 5.40 1.64
C ALA A 21 -1.90 5.84 2.02
N ALA A 22 -1.80 6.86 2.85
CA ALA A 22 -0.54 7.38 3.35
C ALA A 22 -0.68 7.86 4.80
N HIS A 23 0.39 7.70 5.57
CA HIS A 23 0.62 8.37 6.84
C HIS A 23 1.46 9.62 6.61
N GLN A 24 1.08 10.73 7.21
CA GLN A 24 1.82 11.98 7.09
C GLN A 24 1.90 12.66 8.45
N ALA A 25 3.12 12.96 8.87
CA ALA A 25 3.42 13.77 10.04
C ALA A 25 4.51 14.79 9.68
N THR A 26 4.52 15.91 10.40
CA THR A 26 5.46 17.01 10.17
C THR A 26 6.27 17.26 11.43
N PHE A 27 7.59 17.35 11.28
CA PHE A 27 8.54 17.60 12.36
C PHE A 27 9.37 18.84 12.02
N LYS A 28 9.82 19.57 13.05
CA LYS A 28 10.66 20.76 12.86
C LYS A 28 12.12 20.36 12.62
N ASP A 29 12.58 19.35 13.35
CA ASP A 29 13.93 18.82 13.26
C ASP A 29 13.91 17.30 13.06
N ILE A 30 14.93 16.74 12.42
CA ILE A 30 15.03 15.30 12.16
C ILE A 30 15.13 14.47 13.45
N ALA A 31 15.71 15.04 14.51
CA ALA A 31 15.85 14.38 15.80
C ALA A 31 14.52 14.21 16.55
N ASP A 32 13.46 14.91 16.11
CA ASP A 32 12.12 14.77 16.69
C ASP A 32 11.37 13.53 16.16
N ILE A 33 11.90 12.88 15.11
CA ILE A 33 11.30 11.69 14.52
C ILE A 33 11.67 10.49 15.40
N SER A 34 10.67 9.91 16.07
CA SER A 34 10.87 8.68 16.82
C SER A 34 11.03 7.47 15.90
N ASP A 35 11.69 6.42 16.40
CA ASP A 35 11.81 5.15 15.68
C ASP A 35 10.44 4.56 15.33
N ASP A 36 9.45 4.69 16.23
CA ASP A 36 8.08 4.23 16.00
C ASP A 36 7.38 5.01 14.89
N GLU A 37 7.57 6.32 14.82
CA GLU A 37 7.01 7.16 13.75
C GLU A 37 7.65 6.83 12.40
N TRP A 38 8.97 6.67 12.39
CA TRP A 38 9.71 6.24 11.21
C TRP A 38 9.20 4.89 10.71
N GLN A 39 9.05 3.92 11.62
CA GLN A 39 8.55 2.59 11.32
C GLN A 39 7.12 2.63 10.78
N SER A 40 6.21 3.36 11.43
CA SER A 40 4.83 3.55 10.98
C SER A 40 4.76 4.14 9.56
N THR A 41 5.59 5.16 9.30
CA THR A 41 5.71 5.76 7.96
C THR A 41 6.09 4.73 6.91
N PHE A 42 7.09 3.88 7.17
CA PHE A 42 7.52 2.84 6.23
C PHE A 42 6.47 1.74 6.06
N GLU A 43 5.80 1.36 7.14
CA GLU A 43 4.74 0.36 7.10
C GLU A 43 3.60 0.77 6.17
N VAL A 44 3.12 2.01 6.28
CA VAL A 44 2.00 2.51 5.48
C VAL A 44 2.44 2.93 4.08
N ASN A 45 3.52 3.72 3.98
CA ASN A 45 3.83 4.44 2.73
C ASN A 45 4.76 3.67 1.80
N ILE A 46 5.37 2.58 2.26
CA ILE A 46 6.33 1.79 1.45
C ILE A 46 5.93 0.33 1.43
N HIS A 47 5.91 -0.32 2.61
CA HIS A 47 5.65 -1.76 2.72
C HIS A 47 4.25 -2.12 2.22
N ALA A 48 3.21 -1.43 2.66
CA ALA A 48 1.85 -1.70 2.22
C ALA A 48 1.69 -1.54 0.71
N MET A 49 2.25 -0.47 0.12
CA MET A 49 2.22 -0.22 -1.33
C MET A 49 2.83 -1.38 -2.11
N PHE A 50 4.02 -1.84 -1.68
CA PHE A 50 4.75 -2.93 -2.31
C PHE A 50 3.95 -4.25 -2.22
N TYR A 51 3.46 -4.59 -1.04
CA TYR A 51 2.71 -5.84 -0.84
C TYR A 51 1.38 -5.84 -1.60
N LEU A 52 0.70 -4.69 -1.68
CA LEU A 52 -0.52 -4.54 -2.48
C LEU A 52 -0.23 -4.69 -3.97
N ALA A 53 0.83 -4.03 -4.48
CA ALA A 53 1.23 -4.19 -5.88
C ALA A 53 1.60 -5.64 -6.21
N LYS A 54 2.38 -6.29 -5.35
CA LYS A 54 2.75 -7.70 -5.50
C LYS A 54 1.54 -8.63 -5.50
N ALA A 55 0.52 -8.34 -4.69
CA ALA A 55 -0.72 -9.12 -4.67
C ALA A 55 -1.60 -8.84 -5.90
N ALA A 56 -1.67 -7.59 -6.35
CA ALA A 56 -2.55 -7.18 -7.44
C ALA A 56 -2.05 -7.63 -8.82
N VAL A 57 -0.73 -7.65 -9.06
CA VAL A 57 -0.15 -7.86 -10.40
C VAL A 57 -0.60 -9.15 -11.09
N ALA A 58 -0.88 -10.22 -10.32
CA ALA A 58 -1.36 -11.49 -10.86
C ALA A 58 -2.81 -11.42 -11.40
N HIS A 59 -3.55 -10.38 -11.04
CA HIS A 59 -4.95 -10.14 -11.42
C HIS A 59 -5.10 -8.97 -12.40
N MET A 60 -3.99 -8.41 -12.87
CA MET A 60 -3.96 -7.30 -13.81
C MET A 60 -3.85 -7.78 -15.25
N PRO A 61 -4.43 -7.04 -16.22
CA PRO A 61 -4.28 -7.39 -17.63
C PRO A 61 -2.82 -7.29 -18.07
N LEU A 62 -2.35 -8.27 -18.86
CA LEU A 62 -1.08 -8.19 -19.57
C LEU A 62 -1.18 -7.07 -20.62
N ARG A 63 -0.56 -5.93 -20.33
CA ARG A 63 -0.35 -4.85 -21.31
C ARG A 63 1.12 -4.87 -21.72
N ILE A 64 1.35 -5.19 -22.99
CA ILE A 64 2.65 -5.25 -23.67
C ILE A 64 3.00 -3.86 -24.17
#